data_AF-A0A1N7P1V8-F1
#
_entry.id   AF-A0A1N7P1V8-F1
#
_cell.length_a   1.000
_cell.length_b   1.000
_cell.length_c   1.000
_cell.angle_alpha   90.00
_cell.angle_beta   90.00
_cell.angle_gamma   90.00
#
_symmetry.space_group_name_H-M   'P 1'
#
loop_
_entity.id
_entity.type
_entity.pdbx_description
1 polymer ?
#
loop_
_entity_poly.entity_id
_entity_poly.type
_entity_poly.pdbx_seq_one_letter_code
_entity_poly.pdbx_strand_id
1 'polypeptide(L)' 'MRSIGISELEAVINAWREAGESDGVTLSAEVRALADIYGAAIFNRATVIDPTRLSASVRSAMRGPIAAGGLRNMAEHDD' A
#
# COMPACT_ATOMS: atom_id res chain seq x y z
N MET A 1 6.98 3.24 15.68
CA MET A 1 6.74 2.99 14.24
C MET A 1 6.25 4.29 13.61
N ARG A 2 6.69 4.62 12.38
CA ARG A 2 6.27 5.82 11.64
C ARG A 2 4.83 5.64 11.10
N SER A 3 4.04 6.70 11.09
CA SER A 3 2.73 6.70 10.41
C SER A 3 2.88 6.49 8.91
N ILE A 4 1.90 5.83 8.28
CA ILE A 4 1.88 5.59 6.83
C ILE A 4 1.04 6.69 6.19
N GLY A 5 1.63 7.48 5.29
CA GLY A 5 0.87 8.47 4.52
C GLY A 5 -0.08 7.78 3.55
N ILE A 6 -1.25 8.38 3.30
CA ILE A 6 -2.20 7.82 2.34
C ILE A 6 -1.62 7.71 0.92
N SER A 7 -0.70 8.61 0.55
CA SER A 7 0.06 8.57 -0.71
C SER A 7 1.06 7.42 -0.77
N GLU A 8 1.65 7.01 0.36
CA GLU A 8 2.53 5.83 0.42
C GLU A 8 1.71 4.55 0.21
N LEU A 9 0.51 4.48 0.77
CA LEU A 9 -0.43 3.38 0.52
C LEU A 9 -0.85 3.31 -0.96
N GLU A 10 -1.17 4.45 -1.57
CA GLU A 10 -1.50 4.56 -2.99
C GLU A 10 -0.35 4.07 -3.89
N ALA A 11 0.88 4.47 -3.57
CA ALA A 11 2.06 4.01 -4.31
C ALA A 11 2.23 2.48 -4.26
N VAL A 12 2.00 1.85 -3.11
CA VAL A 12 2.06 0.39 -2.99
C VAL A 12 0.92 -0.30 -3.76
N ILE A 13 -0.30 0.27 -3.74
CA ILE A 13 -1.43 -0.23 -4.55
C ILE A 13 -1.06 -0.22 -6.03
N ASN A 14 -0.46 0.87 -6.52
CA ASN A 14 -0.05 1.00 -7.92
C ASN A 14 1.06 -0.01 -8.26
N ALA A 15 2.05 -0.20 -7.38
CA ALA A 15 3.09 -1.21 -7.59
C ALA A 15 2.51 -2.64 -7.73
N TRP A 16 1.50 -3.01 -6.94
CA TRP A 16 0.81 -4.29 -7.10
C TRP A 16 0.03 -4.40 -8.40
N ARG A 17 -0.63 -3.32 -8.83
CA ARG A 17 -1.35 -3.29 -10.11
C ARG A 17 -0.41 -3.44 -11.30
N GLU A 18 0.78 -2.84 -11.23
CA GLU A 18 1.82 -2.94 -12.26
C GLU A 18 2.49 -4.32 -12.29
N ALA A 19 2.72 -4.93 -11.12
CA ALA A 19 3.34 -6.26 -11.04
C ALA A 19 2.46 -7.39 -11.58
N GLY A 20 1.14 -7.18 -11.62
CA GLY A 20 0.22 -7.98 -12.42
C GLY A 20 -0.06 -9.39 -11.90
N GLU A 21 -1.23 -9.57 -11.27
CA GLU A 21 -2.12 -10.72 -11.44
C GLU A 21 -3.56 -10.20 -11.29
N SER A 22 -4.20 -9.85 -12.41
CA SER A 22 -5.63 -9.51 -12.46
C SER A 22 -6.24 -10.17 -13.68
N ASP A 23 -7.43 -10.73 -13.53
CA ASP A 23 -8.23 -11.28 -14.62
C ASP A 23 -9.00 -10.18 -15.41
N GLY A 24 -8.73 -8.91 -15.11
CA GLY A 24 -9.40 -7.74 -15.72
C GLY A 24 -10.77 -7.44 -15.12
N VAL A 25 -11.27 -8.27 -14.21
CA VAL A 25 -12.57 -8.10 -13.54
C VAL A 25 -12.40 -7.86 -12.04
N THR A 26 -11.44 -8.55 -11.43
CA THR A 26 -11.17 -8.54 -10.00
C THR A 26 -9.75 -8.09 -9.69
N LEU A 27 -9.62 -7.40 -8.56
CA LEU A 27 -8.34 -7.01 -7.98
C LEU A 27 -7.72 -8.20 -7.22
N SER A 28 -6.39 -8.30 -7.22
CA SER A 28 -5.67 -9.30 -6.40
C SER A 28 -6.05 -9.19 -4.91
N ALA A 29 -5.79 -10.24 -4.14
CA ALA A 29 -6.10 -10.24 -2.71
C ALA A 29 -5.36 -9.11 -1.96
N GLU A 30 -4.13 -8.83 -2.35
CA GLU A 30 -3.28 -7.77 -1.79
C GLU A 30 -3.85 -6.40 -2.12
N VAL A 31 -4.21 -6.15 -3.38
CA VAL A 31 -4.79 -4.86 -3.79
C VAL A 31 -6.13 -4.63 -3.09
N ARG A 32 -6.98 -5.66 -2.93
CA ARG A 32 -8.23 -5.54 -2.17
C ARG A 32 -7.97 -5.17 -0.71
N ALA A 33 -7.06 -5.87 -0.05
CA ALA A 33 -6.71 -5.59 1.35
C ALA A 33 -6.17 -4.16 1.55
N LEU A 34 -5.35 -3.66 0.61
CA LEU A 34 -4.84 -2.28 0.65
C LEU A 34 -5.93 -1.26 0.33
N ALA A 35 -6.80 -1.57 -0.64
CA ALA A 35 -7.91 -0.70 -1.04
C ALA A 35 -8.94 -0.51 0.08
N ASP A 36 -9.19 -1.54 0.91
CA ASP A 36 -10.06 -1.41 2.08
C ASP A 36 -9.52 -0.37 3.07
N ILE A 37 -8.21 -0.35 3.31
CA ILE A 37 -7.56 0.65 4.18
C ILE A 37 -7.60 2.04 3.54
N TYR A 38 -7.34 2.13 2.23
CA TYR A 38 -7.40 3.39 1.50
C TYR A 38 -8.82 3.97 1.53
N GLY A 39 -9.83 3.15 1.25
CA GLY A 39 -11.25 3.53 1.32
C GLY A 39 -11.65 3.97 2.72
N ALA A 40 -11.25 3.24 3.76
CA ALA A 40 -11.50 3.63 5.14
C ALA A 40 -10.82 4.97 5.50
N ALA A 41 -9.59 5.21 5.04
CA ALA A 41 -8.90 6.48 5.28
C ALA A 41 -9.64 7.65 4.61
N ILE A 42 -10.03 7.50 3.33
CA ILE A 42 -10.81 8.51 2.60
C ILE A 42 -12.15 8.77 3.29
N PHE A 43 -12.89 7.72 3.64
CA PHE A 43 -14.20 7.83 4.30
C PHE A 43 -14.10 8.62 5.62
N ASN A 44 -13.05 8.38 6.40
CA ASN A 44 -12.80 9.08 7.66
C ASN A 44 -12.03 10.40 7.51
N ARG A 45 -11.72 10.85 6.28
CA ARG A 45 -10.85 12.00 5.98
C ARG A 45 -9.47 11.94 6.66
N ALA A 46 -8.95 10.74 6.90
CA ALA A 46 -7.62 10.53 7.45
C ALA A 46 -6.56 10.64 6.35
N THR A 47 -5.49 11.40 6.60
CA THR A 47 -4.33 11.53 5.70
C THR A 47 -3.16 10.62 6.09
N VAL A 48 -3.24 10.03 7.29
CA VAL A 48 -2.24 9.14 7.85
C VAL A 48 -2.90 7.91 8.46
N ILE A 49 -2.22 6.78 8.38
CA ILE A 49 -2.65 5.48 8.88
C ILE A 49 -1.71 5.07 10.01
N ASP A 50 -2.30 4.63 11.12
CA ASP A 50 -1.56 4.04 12.23
C ASP A 50 -1.20 2.58 11.88
N PRO A 51 0.10 2.26 11.69
CA PRO A 51 0.51 0.93 11.28
C PRO A 51 0.25 -0.15 12.35
N THR A 52 0.04 0.23 13.62
CA THR A 52 -0.28 -0.72 14.70
C THR A 52 -1.69 -1.30 14.56
N ARG A 53 -2.56 -0.61 13.83
CA ARG A 53 -3.95 -1.00 13.58
C ARG A 53 -4.11 -1.88 12.34
N LEU A 54 -3.03 -2.09 11.58
CA LEU A 54 -3.06 -2.92 10.38
C LEU A 54 -3.08 -4.40 10.72
N SER A 55 -3.86 -5.18 9.97
CA SER A 55 -3.84 -6.64 10.06
C SER A 55 -2.51 -7.22 9.53
N ALA A 56 -2.26 -8.50 9.81
CA ALA A 56 -1.06 -9.17 9.30
C ALA A 56 -1.04 -9.26 7.77
N SER A 57 -2.20 -9.46 7.12
CA SER A 57 -2.31 -9.50 5.66
C SER A 57 -2.00 -8.15 5.03
N VAL A 58 -2.52 -7.05 5.59
CA VAL A 58 -2.21 -5.70 5.10
C VAL A 58 -0.73 -5.39 5.31
N ARG A 59 -0.16 -5.71 6.48
CA ARG A 59 1.28 -5.55 6.72
C ARG A 59 2.13 -6.35 5.74
N SER A 60 1.64 -7.52 5.31
CA SER A 60 2.28 -8.32 4.26
C SER A 60 2.21 -7.63 2.90
N ALA A 61 1.02 -7.18 2.49
CA ALA A 61 0.80 -6.48 1.23
C ALA A 61 1.58 -5.16 1.13
N MET A 62 1.76 -4.45 2.25
CA MET A 62 2.56 -3.22 2.35
C MET A 62 4.05 -3.40 2.00
N ARG A 63 4.56 -4.64 1.98
CA ARG A 63 5.92 -4.92 1.50
C ARG A 63 6.05 -4.81 -0.02
N GLY A 64 4.94 -4.75 -0.74
CA GLY A 64 4.90 -4.72 -2.21
C GLY A 64 5.17 -6.10 -2.83
N PRO A 65 4.98 -6.23 -4.16
CA PRO A 65 5.32 -7.44 -4.89
C PRO A 65 6.84 -7.64 -4.93
N ILE A 66 7.29 -8.90 -4.93
CA ILE A 66 8.73 -9.26 -4.95
C ILE A 66 9.45 -8.63 -6.17
N ALA A 67 8.73 -8.46 -7.30
CA ALA A 67 9.24 -7.82 -8.51
C ALA A 67 9.44 -6.29 -8.39
N ALA A 68 8.75 -5.60 -7.47
CA ALA A 68 8.85 -4.14 -7.30
C ALA A 68 10.01 -3.68 -6.40
N GLY A 69 10.90 -4.60 -6.00
CA GLY A 69 12.09 -4.32 -5.18
C GLY A 69 13.13 -3.37 -5.81
N GLY A 70 12.88 -2.82 -7.01
CA GLY A 70 13.76 -1.88 -7.69
C GLY A 70 13.48 -0.38 -7.46
N LEU A 71 12.35 -0.01 -6.81
CA LEU A 71 11.95 1.39 -6.63
C LEU A 71 11.80 1.77 -5.15
N ARG A 72 12.87 1.63 -4.36
CA ARG A 72 13.00 2.32 -3.06
C ARG A 72 14.39 2.95 -2.93
N ASN A 73 14.70 3.88 -3.82
CA ASN A 73 15.63 4.98 -3.58
C ASN A 73 14.84 6.29 -3.68
N MET A 74 14.02 6.60 -2.68
CA MET A 74 13.38 7.93 -2.58
C MET A 74 13.04 8.32 -1.13
N ALA A 75 13.78 7.75 -0.16
CA ALA A 75 13.75 8.15 1.24
C ALA A 75 15.16 8.50 1.78
N GLU A 76 16.12 8.72 0.88
CA GLU A 76 17.41 9.35 1.19
C GLU A 76 17.48 10.65 0.38
N HIS A 77 16.90 11.71 0.93
CA HIS A 77 17.45 13.04 0.81
C HIS A 77 17.65 13.53 2.24
N ASP A 78 18.93 13.60 2.60
CA ASP A 78 19.49 14.11 3.84
C ASP A 78 19.23 15.62 4.05
N ASP A 79 19.50 16.02 5.30
CA ASP A 79 19.58 17.36 5.93
C ASP A 79 18.31 17.97 6.57
#